data_AF-E6PLP5-F1
#
_entry.id   AF-E6PLP5-F1
#
_cell.length_a   1.000
_cell.length_b   1.000
_cell.length_c   1.000
_cell.angle_alpha   90.00
_cell.angle_beta   90.00
_cell.angle_gamma   90.00
#
_symmetry.space_group_name_H-M   'P 1'
#
loop_
_entity.id
_entity.type
_entity.pdbx_description
1 polymer ?
#
loop_
_entity_poly.entity_id
_entity_poly.type
_entity_poly.pdbx_seq_one_letter_code
_entity_poly.pdbx_strand_id
1 'polypeptide(L)'
;MAIPESDLEKMNGLLKNGSNISDIARKFKQYDYWEVYWSVSDYSLLGKKRSITNRLNKLKGNLTRAQRLEAVNEINVLVKEIYDLSKHNGKKLIDITKVISK
;
A
#
# COMPACT_ATOMS: atom_id res chain seq x y z
N MET A 1 6.51 -0.53 -17.33
CA MET A 1 5.43 0.23 -17.99
C MET A 1 4.41 0.60 -16.91
N ALA A 2 3.85 1.80 -16.88
CA ALA A 2 2.87 2.13 -15.84
C ALA A 2 1.56 1.34 -16.10
N ILE A 3 1.08 0.59 -15.10
CA ILE A 3 -0.20 -0.13 -15.20
C ILE A 3 -1.32 0.91 -15.38
N PRO A 4 -2.18 0.80 -16.41
CA PRO A 4 -3.31 1.69 -16.61
C PRO A 4 -4.25 1.69 -15.40
N GLU A 5 -4.85 2.84 -15.12
CA GLU A 5 -5.70 3.04 -13.95
C GLU A 5 -6.89 2.07 -13.92
N SER A 6 -7.47 1.77 -15.07
CA SER A 6 -8.58 0.81 -15.23
C SER A 6 -8.22 -0.62 -14.82
N ASP A 7 -6.98 -1.05 -15.05
CA ASP A 7 -6.50 -2.37 -14.64
C ASP A 7 -6.11 -2.36 -13.16
N LEU A 8 -5.55 -1.25 -12.67
CA LEU A 8 -5.21 -1.05 -11.27
C LEU A 8 -6.46 -1.08 -10.36
N GLU A 9 -7.56 -0.47 -10.80
CA GLU A 9 -8.85 -0.54 -10.10
C GLU A 9 -9.35 -1.97 -9.95
N LYS A 10 -9.29 -2.78 -11.02
CA LYS A 10 -9.67 -4.19 -10.99
C LYS A 10 -8.78 -5.01 -10.07
N MET A 11 -7.45 -4.78 -10.11
CA MET A 11 -6.50 -5.44 -9.21
C MET A 11 -6.80 -5.11 -7.75
N ASN A 12 -7.04 -3.83 -7.43
CA ASN A 12 -7.38 -3.38 -6.10
C ASN A 12 -8.74 -3.92 -5.63
N GLY A 13 -9.72 -4.07 -6.53
CA GLY A 13 -10.99 -4.74 -6.24
C GLY A 13 -10.80 -6.20 -5.84
N LEU A 14 -9.96 -6.95 -6.58
CA LEU A 14 -9.63 -8.35 -6.24
C LEU A 14 -8.93 -8.45 -4.88
N LEU A 15 -8.01 -7.54 -4.60
CA LEU A 15 -7.30 -7.48 -3.33
C LEU A 15 -8.26 -7.23 -2.16
N LYS A 16 -9.20 -6.27 -2.32
CA LYS A 16 -10.27 -5.99 -1.34
C LYS A 16 -11.18 -7.20 -1.09
N ASN A 17 -11.42 -8.01 -2.12
CA ASN A 17 -12.22 -9.23 -2.03
C ASN A 17 -11.43 -10.44 -1.47
N GLY A 18 -10.19 -10.24 -1.00
CA GLY A 18 -9.39 -11.27 -0.33
C GLY A 18 -8.45 -12.05 -1.25
N SER A 19 -8.33 -11.68 -2.53
CA SER A 19 -7.33 -12.30 -3.41
C SER A 19 -5.92 -11.87 -2.99
N ASN A 20 -4.95 -12.78 -3.02
CA ASN A 20 -3.55 -12.43 -2.77
C ASN A 20 -2.87 -11.87 -4.05
N ILE A 21 -1.76 -11.16 -3.87
CA ILE A 21 -1.03 -10.50 -4.96
C ILE A 21 -0.54 -11.49 -6.02
N SER A 22 -0.15 -12.70 -5.62
CA SER A 22 0.31 -13.75 -6.54
C SER A 22 -0.79 -14.28 -7.46
N ASP A 23 -2.02 -14.36 -6.97
CA ASP A 23 -3.20 -14.72 -7.77
C ASP A 23 -3.56 -13.58 -8.74
N ILE A 24 -3.49 -12.33 -8.27
CA ILE A 24 -3.72 -11.14 -9.11
C ILE A 24 -2.69 -11.08 -10.23
N ALA A 25 -1.39 -11.23 -9.93
CA ALA A 25 -0.34 -11.23 -10.93
C ALA A 25 -0.51 -12.35 -11.97
N ARG A 26 -0.95 -13.55 -11.55
CA ARG A 26 -1.29 -14.64 -12.47
C ARG A 26 -2.47 -14.34 -13.38
N LYS A 27 -3.42 -13.50 -12.93
CA LYS A 27 -4.59 -13.09 -13.72
C LYS A 27 -4.24 -11.97 -14.72
N PHE A 28 -3.28 -11.12 -14.38
CA PHE A 28 -2.80 -10.03 -15.23
C PHE A 28 -1.38 -10.31 -15.75
N LYS A 29 -1.23 -11.38 -16.54
CA LYS A 29 0.06 -11.88 -17.05
C LYS A 29 0.79 -10.89 -17.96
N GLN A 30 0.10 -9.87 -18.46
CA GLN A 30 0.70 -8.81 -19.27
C GLN A 30 1.63 -7.89 -18.47
N TYR A 31 1.59 -7.94 -17.13
CA TYR A 31 2.45 -7.16 -16.24
C TYR A 31 3.41 -8.08 -15.49
N ASP A 32 4.59 -7.57 -15.19
CA ASP A 32 5.52 -8.29 -14.32
C ASP A 32 4.97 -8.38 -12.89
N TYR A 33 5.33 -9.44 -12.17
CA TYR A 33 4.93 -9.62 -10.78
C TYR A 33 5.31 -8.40 -9.93
N TRP A 34 6.51 -7.85 -10.11
CA TRP A 34 6.94 -6.67 -9.37
C TRP A 34 6.11 -5.45 -9.74
N GLU A 35 5.76 -5.26 -11.01
CA GLU A 35 4.88 -4.17 -11.43
C GLU A 35 3.52 -4.24 -10.72
N VAL A 36 2.88 -5.42 -10.68
CA VAL A 36 1.63 -5.62 -9.92
C VAL A 36 1.84 -5.40 -8.43
N TYR A 37 2.88 -6.01 -7.87
CA TYR A 37 3.23 -5.94 -6.45
C TYR A 37 3.50 -4.51 -5.96
N TRP A 38 4.12 -3.68 -6.79
CA TRP A 38 4.37 -2.28 -6.47
C TRP A 38 3.14 -1.40 -6.67
N SER A 39 2.18 -1.82 -7.50
CA SER A 39 1.08 -0.95 -7.94
C SER A 39 -0.21 -1.11 -7.14
N VAL A 40 -0.46 -2.28 -6.54
CA VAL A 40 -1.69 -2.55 -5.77
C VAL A 40 -1.70 -1.90 -4.37
N SER A 41 -2.89 -1.50 -3.91
CA SER A 41 -3.15 -0.84 -2.64
C SER A 41 -3.29 -1.85 -1.49
N ASP A 42 -2.18 -2.51 -1.16
CA ASP A 42 -2.12 -3.45 -0.04
C ASP A 42 -2.15 -2.72 1.31
N TYR A 43 -3.09 -3.13 2.18
CA TYR A 43 -3.30 -2.58 3.52
C TYR A 43 -2.23 -2.98 4.54
N SER A 44 -1.35 -3.93 4.20
CA SER A 44 -0.22 -4.31 5.05
C SER A 44 0.75 -3.15 5.29
N LEU A 45 1.53 -3.20 6.38
CA LEU A 45 2.62 -2.22 6.62
C LEU A 45 3.57 -2.11 5.43
N LEU A 46 3.84 -3.25 4.78
CA LEU A 46 4.69 -3.31 3.61
C LEU A 46 4.01 -2.64 2.40
N GLY A 47 2.72 -2.85 2.19
CA GLY A 47 1.92 -2.16 1.18
C GLY A 47 1.87 -0.65 1.39
N LYS A 48 1.67 -0.19 2.64
CA LYS A 48 1.74 1.24 2.98
C LYS A 48 3.13 1.84 2.73
N LYS A 49 4.21 1.14 3.10
CA LYS A 49 5.60 1.55 2.77
C LYS A 49 5.79 1.71 1.25
N ARG A 50 5.28 0.77 0.45
CA ARG A 50 5.36 0.83 -1.02
C ARG A 50 4.59 2.02 -1.57
N SER A 51 3.37 2.25 -1.11
CA SER A 51 2.54 3.39 -1.51
C SER A 51 3.24 4.73 -1.24
N ILE A 52 3.82 4.91 -0.05
CA ILE A 52 4.64 6.08 0.29
C ILE A 52 5.84 6.21 -0.66
N THR A 53 6.56 5.11 -0.92
CA THR A 53 7.74 5.11 -1.80
C THR A 53 7.38 5.52 -3.22
N ASN A 54 6.26 5.03 -3.75
CA ASN A 54 5.79 5.40 -5.09
C ASN A 54 5.39 6.88 -5.16
N ARG A 55 4.67 7.39 -4.16
CA ARG A 55 4.29 8.81 -4.08
C ARG A 55 5.52 9.71 -3.99
N LEU A 56 6.51 9.34 -3.18
CA LEU A 56 7.80 10.04 -3.09
C LEU A 56 8.58 10.00 -4.43
N ASN A 57 8.56 8.88 -5.15
CA ASN A 57 9.21 8.80 -6.45
C ASN A 57 8.50 9.66 -7.51
N LYS A 58 7.17 9.77 -7.46
CA LYS A 58 6.42 10.73 -8.32
C LYS A 58 6.83 12.18 -8.07
N LEU A 59 7.18 12.53 -6.83
CA LEU A 59 7.67 13.87 -6.47
C LEU A 59 9.02 14.25 -7.12
N LYS A 60 9.78 13.28 -7.63
CA LYS A 60 11.06 13.55 -8.32
C LYS A 60 10.88 14.11 -9.73
N GLY A 61 9.67 14.06 -10.30
CA GLY A 61 9.36 14.67 -11.59
C GLY A 61 9.14 16.18 -11.52
N ASN A 62 9.02 16.84 -12.68
CA ASN A 62 8.62 18.24 -12.78
C ASN A 62 7.13 18.39 -12.44
N LEU A 63 6.81 18.39 -11.14
CA LEU A 63 5.47 18.65 -10.63
C LEU A 63 5.26 20.14 -10.33
N THR A 64 4.03 20.60 -10.54
CA THR A 64 3.60 21.92 -10.06
C THR A 64 3.58 21.97 -8.53
N ARG A 65 3.60 23.19 -7.97
CA ARG A 65 3.54 23.40 -6.52
C ARG A 65 2.29 22.76 -5.89
N ALA A 66 1.15 22.83 -6.57
CA ALA A 66 -0.11 22.25 -6.10
C ALA A 66 -0.03 20.72 -6.01
N GLN A 67 0.44 20.06 -7.08
CA GLN A 67 0.62 18.61 -7.12
C GLN A 67 1.62 18.11 -6.06
N ARG A 68 2.68 18.90 -5.81
CA ARG A 68 3.64 18.59 -4.73
C ARG A 68 2.98 18.65 -3.35
N LEU A 69 2.14 19.66 -3.10
CA LEU A 69 1.45 19.82 -1.82
C LEU A 69 0.45 18.68 -1.56
N GLU A 70 -0.31 18.31 -2.59
CA GLU A 70 -1.24 17.18 -2.54
C GLU A 70 -0.51 15.88 -2.21
N ALA A 71 0.56 15.55 -2.94
CA ALA A 71 1.36 14.36 -2.70
C ALA A 71 1.98 14.33 -1.28
N VAL A 72 2.39 15.49 -0.73
CA VAL A 72 2.90 15.58 0.66
C VAL A 72 1.78 15.31 1.68
N ASN A 73 0.59 15.87 1.49
CA ASN A 73 -0.55 15.60 2.37
C ASN A 73 -0.93 14.12 2.35
N GLU A 74 -0.95 13.55 1.16
CA GLU A 74 -1.16 12.14 0.89
C GLU A 74 -0.14 11.23 1.60
N ILE A 75 1.14 11.61 1.61
CA ILE A 75 2.19 10.89 2.33
C ILE A 75 1.97 10.99 3.85
N ASN A 76 1.62 12.18 4.37
CA ASN A 76 1.34 12.37 5.79
C ASN A 76 0.20 11.48 6.29
N VAL A 77 -0.86 11.32 5.50
CA VAL A 77 -1.97 10.40 5.82
C VAL A 77 -1.46 8.95 5.90
N LEU A 78 -0.69 8.49 4.91
CA LEU A 78 -0.16 7.13 4.90
C LEU A 78 0.80 6.85 6.07
N VAL A 79 1.62 7.84 6.45
CA VAL A 79 2.50 7.75 7.63
C VAL A 79 1.68 7.61 8.91
N LYS A 80 0.60 8.39 9.05
CA LYS A 80 -0.31 8.27 10.20
C LYS A 80 -0.95 6.89 10.26
N GLU A 81 -1.41 6.35 9.14
CA GLU A 81 -2.01 5.00 9.10
C GLU A 81 -1.00 3.91 9.48
N ILE A 82 0.28 4.04 9.09
CA ILE A 82 1.35 3.11 9.52
C ILE A 82 1.52 3.18 11.04
N TYR A 83 1.55 4.38 11.61
CA TYR A 83 1.66 4.59 13.05
C TYR A 83 0.48 3.94 13.79
N ASP A 84 -0.75 4.23 13.37
CA ASP A 84 -1.97 3.72 14.00
C ASP A 84 -2.03 2.18 13.94
N LEU A 85 -1.69 1.60 12.79
CA LEU A 85 -1.66 0.15 12.61
C LEU A 85 -0.58 -0.52 13.46
N SER A 86 0.61 0.08 13.55
CA SER A 86 1.71 -0.42 14.39
C SER A 86 1.35 -0.36 15.88
N LYS A 87 0.74 0.75 16.32
CA LYS A 87 0.25 0.93 17.69
C LYS A 87 -0.81 -0.10 18.04
N HIS A 88 -1.78 -0.33 17.15
CA HIS A 88 -2.83 -1.33 17.35
C HIS A 88 -2.28 -2.75 17.43
N ASN A 89 -1.37 -3.12 16.53
CA ASN A 89 -0.71 -4.42 16.54
C ASN A 89 0.10 -4.63 17.83
N GLY A 90 0.84 -3.60 18.28
CA GLY A 90 1.56 -3.64 19.55
C GLY A 90 0.64 -3.88 20.75
N LYS A 91 -0.52 -3.20 20.80
CA LYS A 91 -1.52 -3.42 21.85
C LYS A 91 -2.04 -4.86 21.86
N LYS A 92 -2.39 -5.41 20.68
CA LYS A 92 -2.83 -6.80 20.55
C LYS A 92 -1.78 -7.80 21.05
N LEU A 93 -0.50 -7.58 20.73
CA LEU A 93 0.59 -8.44 21.21
C LEU A 93 0.69 -8.42 22.74
N ILE A 94 0.58 -7.24 23.37
CA ILE A 94 0.56 -7.12 24.83
C ILE A 94 -0.61 -7.89 25.43
N ASP A 95 -1.81 -7.77 24.85
CA ASP A 95 -3.00 -8.46 25.35
C ASP A 95 -2.87 -9.98 25.21
N ILE A 96 -2.28 -10.49 24.11
CA ILE A 96 -1.95 -11.91 23.95
C ILE A 96 -0.97 -12.37 25.03
N THR A 97 0.11 -11.61 25.27
CA THR A 97 1.10 -11.94 26.31
C THR A 97 0.45 -12.02 27.69
N LYS A 98 -0.50 -11.14 28.03
CA LYS A 98 -1.23 -11.20 29.31
C LYS A 98 -2.07 -12.47 29.47
N VAL A 99 -2.57 -13.03 28.37
CA VAL A 99 -3.35 -14.28 28.39
C VAL A 99 -2.42 -15.49 28.50
N ILE A 100 -1.29 -15.48 27.80
CA ILE A 100 -0.33 -16.60 27.79
C ILE A 100 0.47 -16.67 29.10
N SER A 101 0.83 -15.54 29.69
CA SER A 101 1.58 -15.47 30.95
C SER A 101 0.70 -15.67 32.20
N LYS A 102 -0.55 -16.10 32.03
CA LYS A 102 -1.53 -16.37 33.08
C LYS A 102 -1.70 -17.87 33.25
#